data_AF-A0A4S2S1U7-F1
#
_entry.id   AF-A0A4S2S1U7-F1
#
_cell.length_a   1.000
_cell.length_b   1.000
_cell.length_c   1.000
_cell.angle_alpha   90.00
_cell.angle_beta   90.00
_cell.angle_gamma   90.00
#
_symmetry.space_group_name_H-M   'P 1'
#
loop_
_entity.id
_entity.type
_entity.pdbx_description
1 polymer ?
#
loop_
_entity_poly.entity_id
_entity_poly.type
_entity_poly.pdbx_seq_one_letter_code
_entity_poly.pdbx_strand_id
1 'polypeptide(L)'
;MSWNPQTALLAPTPESPAEAAARRVRRNAGIAALLLLPALVAAKVLVLSTEAGGRCLMQGGCRPFPGEVFLALLAAVVASGVAVQSAPHRFRKHALAAQLALEALAVLMVLAYP
;
A
#
# COMPACT_ATOMS: atom_id res chain seq x y z
N MET A 1 -21.55 -44.22 -25.82
CA MET A 1 -20.87 -43.08 -25.18
C MET A 1 -21.62 -42.77 -23.89
N SER A 2 -21.11 -43.20 -22.73
CA SER A 2 -21.72 -42.94 -21.42
C SER A 2 -21.31 -41.55 -20.94
N TRP A 3 -22.27 -40.65 -20.84
CA TRP A 3 -22.07 -39.34 -20.23
C TRP A 3 -21.80 -39.51 -18.73
N ASN A 4 -20.66 -39.01 -18.24
CA ASN A 4 -20.33 -39.06 -16.82
C ASN A 4 -20.62 -37.69 -16.16
N PRO A 5 -21.64 -37.55 -15.31
CA PRO A 5 -21.96 -36.29 -14.62
C PRO A 5 -20.82 -35.76 -13.74
N GLN A 6 -19.88 -36.62 -13.33
CA GLN A 6 -18.78 -36.24 -12.45
C GLN A 6 -17.76 -35.30 -13.13
N THR A 7 -17.61 -35.36 -14.46
CA THR A 7 -16.73 -34.43 -15.19
C THR A 7 -17.29 -33.00 -15.23
N ALA A 8 -18.60 -32.82 -15.12
CA ALA A 8 -19.22 -31.50 -15.06
C ALA A 8 -19.00 -30.80 -13.70
N LEU A 9 -18.80 -31.56 -12.62
CA LEU A 9 -18.55 -31.02 -11.27
C LEU A 9 -17.09 -30.58 -11.06
N LEU A 10 -16.15 -31.09 -11.86
CA LEU A 10 -14.74 -30.65 -11.88
C LEU A 10 -14.48 -29.53 -12.89
N ALA A 11 -15.46 -29.16 -13.72
CA ALA A 11 -15.31 -28.03 -14.62
C ALA A 11 -15.15 -26.76 -13.76
N PRO A 12 -14.07 -25.98 -13.92
CA PRO A 12 -13.89 -24.74 -13.17
C PRO A 12 -15.09 -23.85 -13.45
N THR A 13 -15.90 -23.59 -12.42
CA THR A 13 -17.03 -22.66 -12.54
C THR A 13 -16.51 -21.33 -13.06
N PRO A 14 -17.14 -20.77 -14.11
CA PRO A 14 -16.71 -19.49 -14.67
C PRO A 14 -16.69 -18.44 -13.56
N GLU A 15 -15.53 -17.82 -13.41
CA GLU A 15 -15.26 -16.82 -12.39
C GLU A 15 -16.26 -15.67 -12.52
N SER A 16 -16.96 -15.31 -11.44
CA SER A 16 -17.91 -14.21 -11.52
C SER A 16 -17.16 -12.89 -11.79
N PRO A 17 -17.72 -11.96 -12.59
CA PRO A 17 -17.09 -10.66 -12.86
C PRO A 17 -16.74 -9.89 -11.57
N ALA A 18 -17.55 -10.07 -10.53
CA ALA A 18 -17.34 -9.48 -9.21
C ALA A 18 -16.10 -10.05 -8.50
N GLU A 19 -15.82 -11.35 -8.64
CA GLU A 19 -14.61 -11.97 -8.08
C GLU A 19 -13.35 -11.56 -8.82
N ALA A 20 -13.40 -11.44 -10.15
CA ALA A 20 -12.27 -10.95 -10.94
C ALA A 20 -11.93 -9.49 -10.57
N ALA A 21 -12.94 -8.65 -10.34
CA ALA A 21 -12.74 -7.28 -9.86
C ALA A 21 -12.14 -7.26 -8.43
N ALA A 22 -12.59 -8.15 -7.55
CA ALA A 22 -12.05 -8.30 -6.21
C ALA A 22 -10.56 -8.68 -6.21
N ARG A 23 -10.18 -9.67 -7.03
CA ARG A 23 -8.78 -10.08 -7.21
C ARG A 23 -7.91 -8.94 -7.69
N ARG A 24 -8.37 -8.16 -8.68
CA ARG A 24 -7.64 -6.98 -9.17
C ARG A 24 -7.40 -5.95 -8.06
N VAL A 25 -8.41 -5.64 -7.25
CA VAL A 25 -8.27 -4.68 -6.14
C VAL A 25 -7.26 -5.17 -5.10
N ARG A 26 -7.32 -6.45 -4.71
CA ARG A 26 -6.36 -7.05 -3.77
C ARG A 26 -4.94 -7.04 -4.32
N ARG A 27 -4.78 -7.37 -5.61
CA ARG A 27 -3.48 -7.33 -6.30
C ARG A 27 -2.92 -5.91 -6.32
N ASN A 28 -3.74 -4.92 -6.68
CA ASN A 28 -3.33 -3.52 -6.72
C ASN A 28 -2.96 -3.00 -5.33
N ALA A 29 -3.71 -3.38 -4.28
CA ALA A 29 -3.38 -3.04 -2.90
C ALA A 29 -2.02 -3.63 -2.47
N GLY A 30 -1.74 -4.88 -2.85
CA GLY A 30 -0.44 -5.51 -2.61
C GLY A 30 0.71 -4.83 -3.36
N ILE A 31 0.48 -4.45 -4.62
CA ILE A 31 1.46 -3.71 -5.42
C ILE A 31 1.73 -2.32 -4.81
N ALA A 32 0.68 -1.61 -4.38
CA ALA A 32 0.82 -0.31 -3.72
C ALA A 32 1.63 -0.42 -2.43
N ALA A 33 1.30 -1.39 -1.57
CA ALA A 33 2.05 -1.64 -0.34
C ALA A 33 3.52 -2.00 -0.61
N LEU A 34 3.81 -2.77 -1.67
CA LEU A 34 5.18 -3.08 -2.07
C LEU A 34 5.93 -1.84 -2.56
N LEU A 35 5.25 -0.94 -3.28
CA LEU A 35 5.81 0.32 -3.79
C LEU A 35 6.05 1.37 -2.70
N LEU A 36 5.44 1.23 -1.52
CA LEU A 36 5.66 2.14 -0.41
C LEU A 36 7.15 2.20 0.01
N LEU A 37 7.80 1.04 0.15
CA LEU A 37 9.21 0.98 0.53
C LEU A 37 10.14 1.74 -0.43
N PRO A 38 10.14 1.46 -1.76
CA PRO A 38 10.96 2.23 -2.68
C PRO A 38 10.54 3.71 -2.74
N ALA A 39 9.26 4.04 -2.55
CA ALA A 39 8.82 5.44 -2.47
C ALA A 39 9.39 6.17 -1.24
N LEU A 40 9.43 5.53 -0.07
CA LEU A 40 10.04 6.10 1.14
C LEU A 40 11.55 6.31 0.98
N VAL A 41 12.24 5.34 0.37
CA VAL A 41 13.67 5.46 0.05
C VAL A 41 13.90 6.61 -0.91
N ALA A 42 13.13 6.68 -2.00
CA ALA A 42 13.21 7.76 -2.98
C ALA A 42 12.94 9.12 -2.33
N ALA A 43 11.92 9.22 -1.46
CA ALA A 43 11.61 10.43 -0.72
C ALA A 43 12.78 10.87 0.16
N LYS A 44 13.42 9.95 0.87
CA LYS A 44 14.57 10.29 1.72
C LYS A 44 15.79 10.72 0.90
N VAL A 45 16.07 10.06 -0.22
CA VAL A 45 17.12 10.49 -1.17
C VAL A 45 16.82 11.88 -1.71
N LEU A 46 15.58 12.14 -2.11
CA LEU A 46 15.16 13.44 -2.62
C LEU A 46 15.37 14.54 -1.58
N VAL A 47 14.97 14.27 -0.34
CA VAL A 47 15.17 15.17 0.79
C VAL A 47 16.65 15.48 1.03
N LEU A 48 17.50 14.45 1.03
CA LEU A 48 18.96 14.61 1.19
C LEU A 48 19.61 15.35 0.01
N SER A 49 18.99 15.32 -1.17
CA SER A 49 19.47 16.06 -2.35
C SER A 49 19.12 17.56 -2.33
N THR A 50 18.26 18.00 -1.40
CA THR A 50 17.95 19.43 -1.23
C THR A 50 19.09 20.16 -0.51
N GLU A 51 19.23 21.47 -0.70
CA GLU A 51 20.23 22.27 0.02
C GLU A 51 20.07 22.18 1.55
N ALA A 52 18.82 22.13 2.03
CA ALA A 52 18.51 21.96 3.45
C ALA A 52 18.98 20.59 3.96
N GLY A 53 18.64 19.50 3.26
CA GLY A 53 19.06 18.14 3.61
C GLY A 53 20.57 17.92 3.50
N GLY A 54 21.22 18.52 2.49
CA GLY A 54 22.67 18.48 2.33
C GLY A 54 23.40 19.19 3.47
N ARG A 55 22.93 20.38 3.88
CA ARG A 55 23.45 21.08 5.07
C ARG A 55 23.20 20.28 6.35
N CYS A 56 22.02 19.70 6.48
CA CYS A 56 21.67 18.79 7.58
C CYS A 56 22.69 17.66 7.74
N LEU A 57 23.00 16.98 6.63
CA LEU A 57 23.89 15.82 6.59
C LEU A 57 25.35 16.21 6.85
N MET A 58 25.80 17.33 6.30
CA MET A 58 27.21 17.75 6.35
C MET A 58 27.55 18.59 7.60
N GLN A 59 26.62 19.39 8.10
CA GLN A 59 26.84 20.36 9.19
C GLN A 59 26.13 19.97 10.49
N GLY A 60 25.22 18.99 10.45
CA GLY A 60 24.37 18.62 11.57
C GLY A 60 23.20 19.60 11.78
N GLY A 61 22.47 19.45 12.90
CA GLY A 61 21.35 20.35 13.23
C GLY A 61 20.00 19.96 12.60
N CYS A 62 19.85 18.69 12.19
CA CYS A 62 18.61 18.19 11.62
C CYS A 62 17.44 18.28 12.57
N ARG A 63 16.27 18.60 12.01
CA ARG A 63 15.02 18.61 12.76
C ARG A 63 14.69 17.16 13.14
N PRO A 64 14.38 16.86 14.42
CA PRO A 64 14.14 15.49 14.83
C PRO A 64 12.96 14.91 14.06
N PHE A 65 13.17 13.75 13.43
CA PHE A 65 12.13 13.05 12.71
C PHE A 65 11.13 12.44 13.71
N PRO A 66 9.82 12.69 13.59
CA PRO A 66 8.82 12.14 14.50
C PRO A 66 8.55 10.66 14.19
N GLY A 67 9.49 9.81 14.63
CA GLY A 67 9.49 8.36 14.37
C GLY A 67 8.24 7.65 14.88
N GLU A 68 7.76 7.99 16.08
CA GLU A 68 6.55 7.37 16.66
C GLU A 68 5.30 7.61 15.81
N VAL A 69 5.11 8.84 15.32
CA VAL A 69 3.98 9.19 14.44
C VAL A 69 4.11 8.46 13.11
N PHE A 70 5.33 8.33 12.58
CA PHE A 70 5.58 7.61 11.34
C PHE A 70 5.31 6.11 11.49
N LEU A 71 5.74 5.49 12.59
CA LEU A 71 5.45 4.09 12.90
C LEU A 71 3.94 3.85 13.05
N ALA A 72 3.22 4.73 13.76
CA ALA A 72 1.77 4.66 13.87
C ALA A 72 1.09 4.74 12.49
N LEU A 73 1.61 5.60 11.61
CA LEU A 73 1.11 5.75 10.25
C LEU A 73 1.39 4.51 9.39
N LEU A 74 2.57 3.90 9.50
CA LEU A 74 2.89 2.62 8.86
C LEU A 74 1.98 1.49 9.38
N ALA A 75 1.73 1.44 10.68
CA ALA A 75 0.80 0.48 11.26
C ALA A 75 -0.62 0.67 10.70
N ALA A 76 -1.06 1.92 10.51
CA ALA A 76 -2.34 2.23 9.87
C ALA A 76 -2.38 1.79 8.39
N VAL A 77 -1.28 1.95 7.63
CA VAL A 77 -1.18 1.42 6.27
C VAL A 77 -1.36 -0.10 6.28
N VAL A 78 -0.64 -0.82 7.14
CA VAL A 78 -0.75 -2.28 7.26
C VAL A 78 -2.18 -2.69 7.63
N ALA A 79 -2.79 -2.03 8.63
CA ALA A 79 -4.17 -2.30 9.04
C ALA A 79 -5.17 -2.08 7.90
N SER A 80 -5.00 -0.99 7.13
CA SER A 80 -5.85 -0.70 5.97
C SER A 80 -5.67 -1.75 4.86
N GLY A 81 -4.45 -2.24 4.63
CA GLY A 81 -4.18 -3.33 3.70
C GLY A 81 -4.85 -4.63 4.12
N VAL A 82 -4.77 -5.01 5.40
CA VAL A 82 -5.50 -6.16 5.96
C VAL A 82 -7.02 -5.99 5.81
N ALA A 83 -7.52 -4.77 6.00
CA ALA A 83 -8.92 -4.45 5.77
C ALA A 83 -9.32 -4.63 4.29
N VAL A 84 -8.50 -4.24 3.32
CA VAL A 84 -8.77 -4.49 1.89
C VAL A 84 -8.92 -6.00 1.59
N GLN A 85 -8.11 -6.84 2.24
CA GLN A 85 -8.14 -8.29 2.06
C GLN A 85 -9.41 -8.92 2.64
N SER A 86 -9.84 -8.45 3.82
CA SER A 86 -10.95 -9.00 4.61
C SER A 86 -12.32 -8.33 4.36
N ALA A 87 -12.36 -7.12 3.79
CA ALA A 87 -13.58 -6.33 3.71
C ALA A 87 -14.61 -6.86 2.69
N PRO A 88 -15.92 -6.67 2.97
CA PRO A 88 -16.99 -6.90 2.00
C PRO A 88 -16.87 -5.95 0.81
N HIS A 89 -17.37 -6.39 -0.35
CA HIS A 89 -17.18 -5.73 -1.65
C HIS A 89 -17.51 -4.22 -1.66
N ARG A 90 -18.56 -3.81 -0.93
CA ARG A 90 -19.02 -2.42 -0.79
C ARG A 90 -17.99 -1.46 -0.15
N PHE A 91 -17.15 -1.95 0.76
CA PHE A 91 -16.19 -1.11 1.48
C PHE A 91 -14.76 -1.21 0.95
N ARG A 92 -14.50 -2.15 0.03
CA ARG A 92 -13.15 -2.44 -0.45
C ARG A 92 -12.51 -1.26 -1.22
N LYS A 93 -13.32 -0.51 -1.97
CA LYS A 93 -12.85 0.72 -2.65
C LYS A 93 -12.43 1.81 -1.66
N HIS A 94 -13.20 1.99 -0.58
CA HIS A 94 -12.91 2.95 0.47
C HIS A 94 -11.66 2.55 1.26
N ALA A 95 -11.50 1.26 1.55
CA ALA A 95 -10.31 0.73 2.19
C ALA A 95 -9.04 0.92 1.34
N LEU A 96 -9.13 0.71 0.01
CA LEU A 96 -8.01 0.99 -0.90
C LEU A 96 -7.69 2.50 -0.96
N ALA A 97 -8.70 3.35 -1.04
CA ALA A 97 -8.51 4.80 -1.02
C ALA A 97 -7.84 5.26 0.29
N ALA A 98 -8.26 4.70 1.43
CA ALA A 98 -7.64 4.96 2.73
C ALA A 98 -6.18 4.49 2.76
N GLN A 99 -5.87 3.30 2.23
CA GLN A 99 -4.50 2.80 2.13
C GLN A 99 -3.62 3.75 1.31
N LEU A 100 -4.06 4.16 0.12
CA LEU A 100 -3.31 5.08 -0.74
C LEU A 100 -3.12 6.45 -0.08
N ALA A 101 -4.14 6.96 0.63
CA ALA A 101 -4.03 8.21 1.36
C ALA A 101 -3.01 8.13 2.50
N LEU A 102 -2.99 7.02 3.25
CA LEU A 102 -2.01 6.80 4.31
C LEU A 102 -0.59 6.63 3.77
N GLU A 103 -0.42 5.89 2.66
CA GLU A 103 0.87 5.77 1.97
C GLU A 103 1.38 7.13 1.49
N ALA A 104 0.51 7.96 0.89
CA ALA A 104 0.86 9.31 0.47
C ALA A 104 1.25 10.20 1.65
N LEU A 105 0.52 10.13 2.76
CA LEU A 105 0.87 10.85 3.99
C LEU A 105 2.23 10.40 4.54
N ALA A 106 2.57 9.11 4.45
CA ALA A 106 3.87 8.58 4.89
C ALA A 106 5.01 9.21 4.09
N VAL A 107 4.84 9.25 2.78
CA VAL A 107 5.82 9.84 1.86
C VAL A 107 5.94 11.35 2.10
N LEU A 108 4.81 12.07 2.18
CA LEU A 108 4.81 13.51 2.47
C LEU A 108 5.46 13.83 3.82
N MET A 109 5.25 12.98 4.82
CA MET A 109 5.89 13.12 6.12
C MET A 109 7.40 12.92 6.03
N VAL A 110 7.91 12.00 5.20
CA VAL A 110 9.37 11.92 4.96
C VAL A 110 9.87 13.17 4.23
N LEU A 111 9.14 13.64 3.22
CA LEU A 111 9.50 14.83 2.45
C LEU A 111 9.52 16.12 3.28
N ALA A 112 8.70 16.21 4.33
CA ALA A 112 8.61 17.38 5.19
C ALA A 112 9.78 17.52 6.18
N TYR A 113 10.62 16.48 6.34
CA TYR A 113 11.69 16.45 7.33
C TYR A 113 13.07 16.20 6.67
N PRO A 114 13.79 17.28 6.31
CA PRO A 114 15.19 17.23 5.90
C PRO A 114 16.13 16.58 6.89
#